data_AF-A0A959K4B4-F1
#
_entry.id   AF-A0A959K4B4-F1
#
_cell.length_a   1.000
_cell.length_b   1.000
_cell.length_c   1.000
_cell.angle_alpha   90.00
_cell.angle_beta   90.00
_cell.angle_gamma   90.00
#
_symmetry.space_group_name_H-M   'P 1'
#
loop_
_entity.id
_entity.type
_entity.pdbx_description
1 polymer ?
#
loop_
_entity_poly.entity_id
_entity_poly.type
_entity_poly.pdbx_seq_one_letter_code
_entity_poly.pdbx_strand_id
1 'polypeptide(L)'
;MAEETIILSAVEYLNTKPFIEGLKRYPFRPPIQITQDSPAQCSEKLSHGRADIGIVPLADYPKLMGFRRITDWGIAADGPVESVLLVANQPIESLDQIYLDYQSRTSNQLMRILLEEYLDTIHNSFFQSPGILTLFPEALVRS
;
A
#
# COMPACT_ATOMS: atom_id res chain seq x y z
N MET A 1 17.89 1.16 33.96
CA MET A 1 17.88 0.36 32.71
C MET A 1 17.53 1.33 31.59
N ALA A 2 18.29 1.39 30.51
CA ALA A 2 17.91 2.23 29.37
C ALA A 2 16.62 1.66 28.79
N GLU A 3 15.60 2.49 28.59
CA GLU A 3 14.39 2.05 27.88
C GLU A 3 14.77 1.64 26.46
N GLU A 4 14.29 0.48 26.02
CA GLU A 4 14.53 -0.03 24.67
C GLU A 4 13.80 0.87 23.67
N THR A 5 14.51 1.40 22.68
CA THR A 5 13.93 2.28 21.66
C THR A 5 13.00 1.48 20.77
N ILE A 6 11.73 1.89 20.71
CA ILE A 6 10.72 1.26 19.83
C ILE A 6 10.96 1.72 18.39
N ILE A 7 10.98 0.80 17.43
CA ILE A 7 11.15 1.07 15.99
C ILE A 7 9.79 0.98 15.30
N LEU A 8 9.39 2.09 14.65
CA LEU A 8 8.19 2.18 13.82
C LEU A 8 8.58 2.31 12.35
N SER A 9 8.17 1.34 11.51
CA SER A 9 8.33 1.41 10.05
C SER A 9 7.06 1.96 9.41
N ALA A 10 7.15 3.15 8.82
CA ALA A 10 6.04 3.83 8.17
C ALA A 10 6.22 3.85 6.65
N VAL A 11 5.13 3.65 5.92
CA VAL A 11 5.14 3.73 4.45
C VAL A 11 5.49 5.13 3.97
N GLU A 12 6.40 5.26 3.02
CA GLU A 12 6.79 6.55 2.40
C GLU A 12 5.93 6.89 1.17
N TYR A 13 4.67 7.28 1.40
CA TYR A 13 3.80 7.81 0.34
C TYR A 13 3.26 9.18 0.70
N LEU A 14 2.80 9.93 -0.31
CA LEU A 14 2.28 11.28 -0.08
C LEU A 14 1.08 11.28 0.91
N ASN A 15 0.22 10.27 0.84
CA ASN A 15 -0.93 10.11 1.71
C ASN A 15 -0.57 9.77 3.17
N THR A 16 0.66 9.36 3.46
CA THR A 16 1.12 9.06 4.83
C THR A 16 1.85 10.23 5.48
N LYS A 17 2.31 11.22 4.70
CA LYS A 17 3.09 12.35 5.20
C LYS A 17 2.44 13.08 6.38
N PRO A 18 1.14 13.45 6.34
CA PRO A 18 0.51 14.15 7.47
C PRO A 18 0.56 13.32 8.76
N PHE A 19 0.34 12.01 8.66
CA PHE A 19 0.38 11.09 9.80
C PHE A 19 1.79 10.96 10.38
N ILE A 20 2.80 10.77 9.52
CA ILE A 20 4.21 10.66 9.94
C ILE A 20 4.69 11.96 10.61
N GLU A 21 4.33 13.11 10.07
CA GLU A 21 4.70 14.40 10.66
C GLU A 21 4.02 14.63 12.02
N GLY A 22 2.79 14.14 12.19
CA GLY A 22 2.11 14.10 13.49
C GLY A 22 2.86 13.24 14.51
N LEU A 23 3.27 12.03 14.11
CA LEU A 23 4.03 11.11 14.97
C LEU A 23 5.38 11.72 15.39
N LYS A 24 6.14 12.32 14.46
CA LYS A 24 7.44 12.95 14.75
C LYS A 24 7.36 14.07 15.78
N ARG A 25 6.23 14.78 15.85
CA ARG A 25 6.00 15.90 16.79
C ARG A 25 5.54 15.43 18.17
N TYR A 26 5.06 14.19 18.28
CA TYR A 26 4.53 13.67 19.52
C TYR A 26 5.68 13.26 20.47
N PRO A 27 5.69 13.72 21.73
CA PRO A 27 6.76 13.42 22.67
C PRO A 27 6.58 12.03 23.31
N PHE A 28 6.85 10.97 22.55
CA PHE A 28 6.75 9.59 23.04
C PHE A 28 7.67 9.31 24.24
N ARG A 29 7.20 8.43 25.12
CA ARG A 29 7.92 7.86 26.27
C ARG A 29 7.61 6.37 26.35
N PRO A 30 8.56 5.46 26.06
CA PRO A 30 9.92 5.71 25.55
C PRO A 30 9.94 6.40 24.18
N PRO A 31 11.07 6.99 23.74
CA PRO A 31 11.18 7.54 22.39
C PRO A 31 10.97 6.45 21.33
N ILE A 32 10.33 6.82 20.23
CA ILE A 32 10.12 5.95 19.06
C ILE A 32 11.02 6.43 17.92
N GLN A 33 11.77 5.51 17.32
CA GLN A 33 12.50 5.74 16.08
C GLN A 33 11.59 5.42 14.88
N ILE A 34 11.31 6.41 14.05
CA ILE A 34 10.47 6.25 12.86
C ILE A 34 11.37 6.06 11.62
N THR A 35 11.21 4.96 10.91
CA THR A 35 11.80 4.73 9.59
C THR A 35 10.75 4.92 8.50
N GLN A 36 11.14 5.50 7.38
CA GLN A 36 10.28 5.64 6.20
C GLN A 36 10.72 4.62 5.16
N ASP A 37 9.81 3.75 4.75
CA ASP A 37 10.09 2.55 3.98
C ASP A 37 9.03 2.34 2.89
N SER A 38 9.34 1.54 1.87
CA SER A 38 8.31 1.03 0.96
C SER A 38 7.37 0.07 1.70
N PRO A 39 6.12 -0.14 1.22
CA PRO A 39 5.19 -1.04 1.90
C PRO A 39 5.72 -2.48 2.07
N ALA A 40 6.45 -2.98 1.06
CA ALA A 40 7.08 -4.30 1.12
C ALA A 40 8.16 -4.37 2.21
N GLN A 41 8.96 -3.31 2.38
CA GLN A 41 9.96 -3.22 3.44
C GLN A 41 9.31 -3.12 4.83
N CYS A 42 8.18 -2.42 4.98
CA CYS A 42 7.45 -2.37 6.25
C CYS A 42 7.02 -3.78 6.70
N SER A 43 6.38 -4.54 5.81
CA SER A 43 5.95 -5.92 6.09
C SER A 43 7.13 -6.84 6.40
N GLU A 44 8.23 -6.68 5.67
CA GLU A 44 9.43 -7.49 5.84
C GLU A 44 10.15 -7.19 7.16
N LYS A 45 10.30 -5.91 7.53
CA LYS A 45 10.89 -5.50 8.81
C LYS A 45 10.10 -6.02 10.00
N LEU A 46 8.77 -5.93 9.98
CA LEU A 46 7.92 -6.53 11.00
C LEU A 46 8.17 -8.04 11.10
N SER A 47 8.06 -8.76 9.98
CA SER A 47 8.17 -10.22 9.95
C SER A 47 9.50 -10.75 10.50
N HIS A 48 10.59 -9.98 10.38
CA HIS A 48 11.93 -10.35 10.86
C HIS A 48 12.32 -9.70 12.20
N GLY A 49 11.38 -9.03 12.89
CA GLY A 49 11.66 -8.36 14.17
C GLY A 49 12.62 -7.17 14.05
N ARG A 50 12.73 -6.57 12.86
CA ARG A 50 13.52 -5.35 12.61
C ARG A 50 12.73 -4.06 12.84
N ALA A 51 11.43 -4.18 13.04
CA ALA A 51 10.54 -3.13 13.52
C ALA A 51 9.54 -3.73 14.51
N ASP A 52 9.16 -2.94 15.52
CA ASP A 52 8.17 -3.33 16.53
C ASP A 52 6.75 -2.96 16.09
N ILE A 53 6.64 -1.85 15.35
CA ILE A 53 5.39 -1.31 14.81
C ILE A 53 5.56 -1.07 13.32
N GLY A 54 4.53 -1.34 12.53
CA GLY A 54 4.57 -1.07 11.11
C GLY A 54 3.22 -0.62 10.57
N ILE A 55 3.25 0.37 9.69
CA ILE A 55 2.15 0.70 8.81
C ILE A 55 2.32 -0.18 7.58
N VAL A 56 1.46 -1.17 7.41
CA VAL A 56 1.61 -2.19 6.36
C VAL A 56 0.39 -2.24 5.45
N PRO A 57 0.54 -2.70 4.19
CA PRO A 57 -0.58 -3.05 3.35
C PRO A 57 -1.50 -4.06 4.03
N LEU A 58 -2.81 -3.82 3.98
CA LEU A 58 -3.81 -4.77 4.48
C LEU A 58 -3.66 -6.16 3.84
N ALA A 59 -3.27 -6.23 2.57
CA ALA A 59 -3.05 -7.50 1.86
C ALA A 59 -1.90 -8.35 2.45
N ASP A 60 -1.00 -7.77 3.24
CA ASP A 60 0.06 -8.51 3.92
C ASP A 60 -0.33 -8.95 5.34
N TYR A 61 -1.43 -8.43 5.90
CA TYR A 61 -1.89 -8.75 7.26
C TYR A 61 -2.01 -10.26 7.54
N PRO A 62 -2.56 -11.11 6.64
CA PRO A 62 -2.63 -12.55 6.88
C PRO A 62 -1.26 -13.24 7.05
N LYS A 63 -0.18 -12.63 6.57
CA LYS A 63 1.18 -13.19 6.64
C LYS A 63 1.93 -12.77 7.91
N LEU A 64 1.43 -11.77 8.64
CA LEU A 64 2.04 -11.22 9.85
C LEU A 64 1.60 -12.01 11.09
N MET A 65 1.88 -13.32 11.09
CA MET A 65 1.59 -14.18 12.24
C MET A 65 2.32 -13.69 13.49
N GLY A 66 1.59 -13.59 14.61
CA GLY A 66 2.15 -13.10 15.88
C GLY A 66 2.07 -11.59 16.09
N PHE A 67 1.68 -10.82 15.06
CA PHE A 67 1.38 -9.40 15.22
C PHE A 67 -0.10 -9.19 15.54
N ARG A 68 -0.40 -8.10 16.24
CA ARG A 68 -1.76 -7.65 16.49
C ARG A 68 -1.93 -6.23 16.03
N ARG A 69 -3.13 -5.90 15.59
CA ARG A 69 -3.55 -4.52 15.38
C ARG A 69 -3.51 -3.77 16.72
N ILE A 70 -2.79 -2.66 16.79
CA ILE A 70 -2.63 -1.84 18.01
C ILE A 70 -3.53 -0.60 18.02
N THR A 71 -4.23 -0.34 16.93
CA THR A 71 -5.04 0.87 16.71
C THR A 71 -6.13 0.62 15.66
N ASP A 72 -7.25 1.35 15.76
CA ASP A 72 -8.28 1.39 14.72
C ASP A 72 -7.95 2.38 13.58
N TRP A 73 -6.86 3.15 13.72
CA TRP A 73 -6.42 4.12 12.72
C TRP A 73 -5.57 3.48 11.61
N GLY A 74 -5.77 3.92 10.38
CA GLY A 74 -5.00 3.47 9.21
C GLY A 74 -5.18 4.41 8.02
N ILE A 75 -4.60 4.02 6.88
CA ILE A 75 -4.82 4.71 5.61
C ILE A 75 -6.04 4.07 4.96
N ALA A 76 -7.14 4.81 4.92
CA ALA A 76 -8.40 4.37 4.35
C ALA A 76 -9.11 5.57 3.68
N ALA A 77 -10.12 5.25 2.88
CA ALA A 77 -10.99 6.24 2.26
C ALA A 77 -12.43 5.73 2.27
N ASP A 78 -13.38 6.65 2.36
CA ASP A 78 -14.80 6.42 2.12
C ASP A 78 -15.15 7.08 0.79
N GLY A 79 -15.39 6.26 -0.24
CA GLY A 79 -15.60 6.71 -1.62
C GLY A 79 -14.31 6.82 -2.45
N PRO A 80 -14.30 7.66 -3.51
CA PRO A 80 -13.21 7.73 -4.48
C PRO A 80 -11.88 8.17 -3.88
N VAL A 81 -10.79 7.63 -4.42
CA VAL A 81 -9.41 8.06 -4.14
C VAL A 81 -8.71 8.42 -5.45
N GLU A 82 -7.87 9.45 -5.43
CA GLU A 82 -7.14 9.90 -6.62
C GLU A 82 -5.86 9.09 -6.90
N SER A 83 -5.38 8.34 -5.90
CA SER A 83 -4.08 7.65 -5.95
C SER A 83 -4.16 6.18 -6.34
N VAL A 84 -5.36 5.63 -6.60
CA VAL A 84 -5.55 4.23 -7.02
C VAL A 84 -6.48 4.23 -8.22
N LEU A 85 -5.92 3.97 -9.40
CA LEU A 85 -6.61 4.14 -10.67
C LEU A 85 -6.50 2.87 -11.52
N LEU A 86 -7.60 2.52 -12.20
CA LEU A 86 -7.56 1.64 -13.37
C LEU A 86 -7.58 2.53 -14.62
N VAL A 87 -6.56 2.40 -15.46
CA VAL A 87 -6.44 3.18 -16.70
C VAL A 87 -6.52 2.23 -17.87
N ALA A 88 -7.43 2.50 -18.80
CA ALA A 88 -7.64 1.71 -20.00
C ALA A 88 -8.05 2.61 -21.18
N ASN A 89 -7.76 2.14 -22.39
CA ASN A 89 -8.20 2.75 -23.65
C ASN A 89 -9.48 2.10 -24.20
N GLN A 90 -10.09 1.19 -23.44
CA GLN A 90 -11.29 0.44 -23.80
C GLN A 90 -12.18 0.23 -22.57
N PRO A 91 -13.47 -0.10 -22.74
CA PRO A 91 -14.38 -0.40 -21.63
C PRO A 91 -13.87 -1.56 -20.77
N ILE A 92 -14.22 -1.53 -19.47
CA ILE A 92 -13.73 -2.49 -18.47
C ILE A 92 -14.14 -3.93 -18.81
N GLU A 93 -15.32 -4.09 -19.40
CA GLU A 93 -15.93 -5.37 -19.80
C GLU A 93 -15.18 -6.01 -20.97
N SER A 94 -14.41 -5.22 -21.72
CA SER A 94 -13.62 -5.69 -22.87
C SER A 94 -12.16 -5.89 -22.52
N LEU A 95 -11.73 -5.68 -21.27
CA LEU A 95 -10.34 -5.90 -20.88
C LEU A 95 -10.02 -7.38 -20.97
N ASP A 96 -8.91 -7.71 -21.63
CA ASP A 96 -8.34 -9.07 -21.66
C ASP A 96 -7.03 -9.16 -20.86
N GLN A 97 -6.27 -8.05 -20.79
CA GLN A 97 -4.97 -7.99 -20.16
C GLN A 97 -4.90 -6.84 -19.17
N ILE A 98 -4.45 -7.12 -17.95
CA ILE A 98 -4.34 -6.15 -16.87
C ILE A 98 -2.91 -6.15 -16.33
N TYR A 99 -2.27 -4.99 -16.39
CA TYR A 99 -0.93 -4.76 -15.85
C TYR A 99 -1.01 -4.17 -14.45
N LEU A 100 -0.59 -4.96 -13.46
CA LEU A 100 -0.67 -4.63 -12.04
C LEU A 100 0.59 -3.88 -11.58
N ASP A 101 0.41 -2.87 -10.73
CA ASP A 101 1.54 -2.10 -10.16
C ASP A 101 2.35 -2.97 -9.20
N TYR A 102 3.64 -3.13 -9.46
CA TYR A 102 4.53 -3.95 -8.63
C TYR A 102 4.70 -3.43 -7.20
N GLN A 103 4.48 -2.13 -6.97
CA GLN A 103 4.62 -1.51 -5.65
C GLN A 103 3.36 -1.69 -4.79
N SER A 104 2.20 -1.94 -5.40
CA SER A 104 0.93 -2.05 -4.68
C SER A 104 0.51 -3.50 -4.46
N ARG A 105 0.37 -3.92 -3.21
CA ARG A 105 -0.20 -5.24 -2.89
C ARG A 105 -1.71 -5.18 -2.68
N THR A 106 -2.19 -4.18 -1.94
CA THR A 106 -3.61 -4.05 -1.59
C THR A 106 -4.47 -3.68 -2.80
N SER A 107 -4.09 -2.67 -3.59
CA SER A 107 -4.90 -2.27 -4.75
C SER A 107 -4.96 -3.36 -5.81
N ASN A 108 -3.87 -4.11 -6.00
CA ASN A 108 -3.85 -5.26 -6.91
C ASN A 108 -4.80 -6.38 -6.46
N GLN A 109 -4.88 -6.65 -5.16
CA GLN A 109 -5.84 -7.64 -4.65
C GLN A 109 -7.28 -7.13 -4.74
N LEU A 110 -7.52 -5.85 -4.44
CA LEU A 110 -8.83 -5.24 -4.61
C LEU A 110 -9.30 -5.35 -6.07
N MET A 111 -8.42 -5.09 -7.05
CA MET A 111 -8.75 -5.21 -8.47
C MET A 111 -9.22 -6.62 -8.82
N ARG A 112 -8.55 -7.66 -8.31
CA ARG A 112 -8.95 -9.06 -8.53
C ARG A 112 -10.33 -9.36 -7.96
N ILE A 113 -10.56 -8.95 -6.71
CA ILE A 113 -11.87 -9.11 -6.05
C ILE A 113 -12.97 -8.39 -6.83
N LEU A 114 -12.72 -7.16 -7.31
CA LEU A 114 -13.70 -6.42 -8.09
C LEU A 114 -14.05 -7.10 -9.42
N LEU A 115 -13.05 -7.65 -10.12
CA LEU A 115 -13.27 -8.38 -11.38
C LEU A 115 -14.05 -9.67 -11.15
N GLU A 116 -13.68 -10.44 -10.13
CA GLU A 116 -14.28 -11.74 -9.81
C GLU A 116 -15.70 -11.61 -9.25
N GLU A 117 -15.94 -10.67 -8.34
CA GLU A 117 -17.19 -10.60 -7.57
C GLU A 117 -18.23 -9.62 -8.15
N TYR A 118 -17.81 -8.63 -8.97
CA TYR A 118 -18.69 -7.54 -9.39
C TYR A 118 -18.76 -7.29 -10.90
N LEU A 119 -17.75 -7.71 -11.67
CA LEU A 119 -17.68 -7.41 -13.11
C LEU A 119 -17.81 -8.64 -14.02
N ASP A 120 -17.79 -9.85 -13.44
CA ASP A 120 -17.96 -11.14 -14.15
C ASP A 120 -16.98 -11.34 -15.33
N THR A 121 -15.85 -10.62 -15.30
CA THR A 121 -14.77 -10.69 -16.30
C THR A 121 -13.67 -11.64 -15.79
N ILE A 122 -13.97 -12.94 -15.76
CA ILE A 122 -13.09 -13.96 -15.17
C ILE A 122 -11.92 -14.36 -16.11
N HIS A 123 -11.89 -13.82 -17.33
CA HIS A 123 -10.94 -14.23 -18.37
C HIS A 123 -9.66 -13.40 -18.44
N ASN A 124 -9.45 -12.46 -17.52
CA ASN A 124 -8.29 -11.57 -17.57
C ASN A 124 -6.95 -12.27 -17.28
N SER A 125 -5.97 -11.99 -18.13
CA SER A 125 -4.56 -12.30 -17.86
C SER A 125 -3.90 -11.14 -17.11
N PHE A 126 -3.22 -11.45 -16.00
CA PHE A 126 -2.54 -10.47 -15.18
C PHE A 126 -1.04 -10.48 -15.41
N PHE A 127 -0.47 -9.30 -15.60
CA PHE A 127 0.96 -9.09 -15.80
C PHE A 127 1.50 -8.07 -14.81
N GLN A 128 2.80 -8.09 -14.58
CA GLN A 128 3.45 -7.03 -13.81
C GLN A 128 3.66 -5.81 -14.71
N SER A 129 3.26 -4.63 -14.23
CA SER A 129 3.41 -3.39 -14.97
C SER A 129 4.88 -2.99 -15.11
N PRO A 130 5.36 -2.64 -16.32
CA PRO A 130 6.66 -2.01 -16.51
C PRO A 130 6.68 -0.54 -16.01
N GLY A 131 5.55 -0.03 -15.52
CA GLY A 131 5.35 1.36 -15.12
C GLY A 131 4.36 2.06 -16.04
N ILE A 132 3.52 2.93 -15.47
CA ILE A 132 2.45 3.60 -16.21
C ILE A 132 2.98 4.44 -17.39
N LEU A 133 4.16 5.04 -17.26
CA LEU A 133 4.80 5.83 -18.33
C LEU A 133 5.26 4.98 -19.52
N THR A 134 5.58 3.71 -19.28
CA THR A 134 5.93 2.77 -20.35
C THR A 134 4.69 2.26 -21.07
N LEU A 135 3.57 2.07 -20.34
CA LEU A 135 2.31 1.61 -20.91
C LEU A 135 1.53 2.73 -21.61
N PHE A 136 1.58 3.94 -21.07
CA PHE A 136 0.85 5.12 -21.54
C PHE A 136 1.80 6.34 -21.60
N PRO A 137 2.73 6.38 -22.57
CA PRO A 137 3.68 7.48 -22.68
C PRO A 137 3.00 8.86 -22.88
N GLU A 138 1.78 8.89 -23.43
CA GLU A 138 1.01 10.12 -23.63
C GLU A 138 0.32 10.65 -22.36
N ALA A 139 0.27 9.86 -21.27
CA ALA A 139 -0.35 10.28 -20.01
C ALA A 139 0.36 11.47 -19.33
N LEU A 140 1.58 11.79 -19.75
CA LEU A 140 2.36 12.95 -19.27
C LEU A 140 1.98 14.29 -19.91
N VAL A 141 1.19 14.30 -21.00
CA VAL A 141 1.03 15.49 -21.86
C VAL A 141 -0.08 16.45 -21.40
N ARG A 142 -0.78 16.16 -20.30
CA ARG A 142 -1.82 17.07 -19.76
C ARG A 142 -1.53 17.43 -18.30
N SER A 143 -0.72 18.49 -18.13
CA SER A 143 -0.64 19.31 -16.92
C SER A 143 -1.26 20.67 -17.17
#